data_AF-A0A662G6B0-F1
#
_entry.id   AF-A0A662G6B0-F1
#
_cell.length_a   1.000
_cell.length_b   1.000
_cell.length_c   1.000
_cell.angle_alpha   90.00
_cell.angle_beta   90.00
_cell.angle_gamma   90.00
#
_symmetry.space_group_name_H-M   'P 1'
#
loop_
_entity.id
_entity.type
_entity.pdbx_description
1 polymer ?
#
loop_
_entity_poly.entity_id
_entity_poly.type
_entity_poly.pdbx_seq_one_letter_code
_entity_poly.pdbx_strand_id
1 'polypeptide(L)'
;MIKIAFIGPLEKERIRVLEKILNRNIGESKEFLSLYNFKIDSKSIQIWNFKWNRQANIVFNLMKDTYNYIFVFFRLSNINSLKVTDEWISSIKNKDKIVYIGVNGEKIVNVDSIKRFLNKVEVNKYIEIDLDSKENIYALKEMITNFEEKFILLASRKMEKPLVREISGVTYKGELVTTPLIISYEGIDDLSGEERLIFRLCNGENTIEEIAKKLSLPRIRVALVIKKLVRKKLVKEIMTLR
;
A
#
# COMPACT_ATOMS: atom_id res chain seq x y z
N MET A 1 -5.64 21.91 -5.15
CA MET A 1 -4.32 21.50 -4.63
C MET A 1 -4.55 20.64 -3.41
N ILE A 2 -4.01 19.42 -3.38
CA ILE A 2 -4.16 18.48 -2.27
C ILE A 2 -3.04 18.75 -1.26
N LYS A 3 -3.39 19.07 -0.02
CA LYS A 3 -2.45 19.29 1.08
C LYS A 3 -2.45 18.08 2.01
N ILE A 4 -1.28 17.48 2.20
CA ILE A 4 -1.08 16.30 3.04
C ILE A 4 -0.07 16.64 4.13
N ALA A 5 -0.44 16.46 5.39
CA ALA A 5 0.49 16.56 6.52
C ALA A 5 1.14 15.21 6.78
N PHE A 6 2.46 15.17 6.89
CA PHE A 6 3.25 14.02 7.29
C PHE A 6 3.72 14.23 8.73
N ILE A 7 3.23 13.40 9.64
CA ILE A 7 3.53 13.49 11.08
C ILE A 7 3.96 12.13 11.65
N GLY A 8 4.51 12.13 12.85
CA GLY A 8 4.93 10.94 13.59
C GLY A 8 6.40 10.99 14.02
N PRO A 9 6.88 10.06 14.85
CA PRO A 9 8.25 10.06 15.35
C PRO A 9 9.29 9.52 14.34
N LEU A 10 8.85 8.90 13.24
CA LEU A 10 9.72 8.23 12.27
C LEU A 10 10.30 9.15 11.19
N GLU A 11 11.17 10.09 11.57
CA GLU A 11 11.65 11.12 10.64
C GLU A 11 12.40 10.55 9.43
N LYS A 12 13.34 9.63 9.66
CA LYS A 12 14.13 8.99 8.61
C LYS A 12 13.27 8.22 7.63
N GLU A 13 12.31 7.45 8.14
CA GLU A 13 11.40 6.67 7.31
C GLU A 13 10.46 7.56 6.51
N ARG A 14 9.93 8.64 7.10
CA ARG A 14 9.12 9.62 6.36
C ARG A 14 9.89 10.25 5.21
N ILE A 15 11.17 10.59 5.43
CA ILE A 15 12.05 11.12 4.38
C ILE A 15 12.25 10.07 3.28
N ARG A 16 12.55 8.81 3.62
CA ARG A 16 12.68 7.73 2.62
C ARG A 16 11.40 7.53 1.82
N VAL A 17 10.23 7.66 2.44
CA VAL A 17 8.94 7.63 1.72
C VAL A 17 8.85 8.80 0.73
N LEU A 18 9.17 10.01 1.17
CA LEU A 18 9.16 11.21 0.32
C LEU A 18 10.12 11.07 -0.85
N GLU A 19 11.33 10.56 -0.63
CA GLU A 19 12.33 10.34 -1.69
C GLU A 19 11.79 9.41 -2.77
N LYS A 20 11.08 8.34 -2.36
CA LYS A 20 10.46 7.40 -3.28
C LYS A 20 9.22 7.98 -3.98
N ILE A 21 8.43 8.80 -3.30
CA ILE A 21 7.31 9.52 -3.92
C ILE A 21 7.84 10.47 -5.00
N LEU A 22 8.82 11.30 -4.65
CA LEU A 22 9.39 12.34 -5.50
C LEU A 22 10.40 11.81 -6.53
N ASN A 23 10.80 10.55 -6.40
CA ASN A 23 11.86 9.91 -7.19
C ASN A 23 13.18 10.71 -7.21
N ARG A 24 13.57 11.26 -6.06
CA ARG A 24 14.83 11.99 -5.86
C ARG A 24 15.28 11.93 -4.41
N ASN A 25 16.59 12.03 -4.18
CA ASN A 25 17.13 12.18 -2.84
C ASN A 25 16.88 13.63 -2.36
N ILE A 26 16.33 13.78 -1.15
CA ILE A 26 16.04 15.10 -0.56
C ILE A 26 16.83 15.35 0.73
N GLY A 27 17.45 14.31 1.31
CA GLY A 27 18.20 14.40 2.56
C GLY A 27 17.38 14.80 3.78
N GLU A 28 18.04 14.91 4.93
CA GLU A 28 17.44 15.41 6.17
C GLU A 28 17.46 16.94 6.19
N SER A 29 16.30 17.55 6.48
CA SER A 29 16.19 19.00 6.67
C SER A 29 16.54 19.37 8.11
N LYS A 30 17.12 20.55 8.33
CA LYS A 30 17.27 21.11 9.70
C LYS A 30 15.99 21.78 10.21
N GLU A 31 15.14 22.24 9.30
CA GLU A 31 13.89 22.96 9.57
C GLU A 31 12.84 22.10 10.27
N PHE A 32 12.01 22.70 11.13
CA PHE A 32 10.94 21.99 11.82
C PHE A 32 9.75 21.62 10.90
N LEU A 33 9.66 22.24 9.72
CA LEU A 33 8.69 21.96 8.67
C LEU A 33 9.39 22.03 7.31
N SER A 34 9.15 21.05 6.46
CA SER A 34 9.60 21.06 5.05
C SER A 34 8.41 20.88 4.11
N LEU A 35 8.36 21.70 3.06
CA LEU A 35 7.27 21.71 2.08
C LEU A 35 7.75 21.13 0.76
N TYR A 36 7.00 20.17 0.22
CA TYR A 36 7.29 19.55 -1.06
C TYR A 36 6.09 19.68 -1.98
N ASN A 37 6.26 20.43 -3.07
CA ASN A 37 5.25 20.60 -4.11
C ASN A 37 5.62 19.75 -5.31
N PHE A 38 4.65 19.00 -5.82
CA PHE A 38 4.82 18.19 -7.04
C PHE A 38 3.46 17.92 -7.67
N LYS A 39 3.48 17.35 -8.87
CA LYS A 39 2.28 16.89 -9.56
C LYS A 39 2.34 15.38 -9.71
N ILE A 40 1.22 14.72 -9.46
CA ILE A 40 0.98 13.38 -9.99
C ILE A 40 -0.21 13.52 -10.95
N ASP A 41 -0.01 13.11 -12.20
CA ASP A 41 -0.93 13.32 -13.30
C ASP A 41 -1.35 14.80 -13.42
N SER A 42 -2.65 15.10 -13.33
CA SER A 42 -3.21 16.45 -13.39
C SER A 42 -3.38 17.12 -12.00
N LYS A 43 -3.06 16.41 -10.90
CA LYS A 43 -3.32 16.88 -9.54
C LYS A 43 -2.06 17.50 -8.91
N SER A 44 -2.17 18.76 -8.48
CA SER A 44 -1.13 19.43 -7.68
C SER A 44 -1.20 18.99 -6.22
N ILE A 45 -0.09 18.45 -5.71
CA ILE A 45 0.07 17.92 -4.37
C ILE A 45 1.12 18.72 -3.62
N GLN A 46 0.83 19.00 -2.35
CA GLN A 46 1.73 19.65 -1.42
C GLN A 46 1.84 18.79 -0.15
N ILE A 47 3.04 18.28 0.13
CA ILE A 47 3.32 17.56 1.38
C ILE A 47 4.00 18.50 2.37
N TRP A 48 3.43 18.55 3.57
CA TRP A 48 3.95 19.25 4.74
C TRP A 48 4.58 18.22 5.67
N ASN A 49 5.91 18.06 5.60
CA ASN A 49 6.63 17.13 6.47
C ASN A 49 7.05 17.84 7.75
N PHE A 50 6.43 17.47 8.87
CA PHE A 50 6.72 18.03 10.18
C PHE A 50 7.79 17.22 10.90
N LYS A 51 8.75 17.91 11.53
CA LYS A 51 9.63 17.27 12.52
C LYS A 51 8.85 16.92 13.78
N TRP A 52 9.32 15.91 14.50
CA TRP A 52 8.67 15.47 15.74
C TRP A 52 9.11 16.32 16.94
N ASN A 53 8.66 17.58 16.99
CA ASN A 53 9.00 18.51 18.08
C ASN A 53 7.85 19.48 18.39
N ARG A 54 7.99 20.23 19.50
CA ARG A 54 6.96 21.15 19.99
C ARG A 54 6.62 22.28 19.02
N GLN A 55 7.63 22.86 18.36
CA GLN A 55 7.43 23.98 17.42
C GLN A 55 6.62 23.54 16.20
N ALA A 56 6.97 22.38 15.65
CA ALA A 56 6.23 21.75 14.56
C ALA A 56 4.78 21.44 14.95
N ASN A 57 4.53 20.97 16.18
CA ASN A 57 3.17 20.69 16.68
C ASN A 57 2.30 21.96 16.74
N ILE A 58 2.87 23.10 17.15
CA ILE A 58 2.15 24.38 17.19
C ILE A 58 1.69 24.76 15.78
N VAL A 59 2.61 24.72 14.80
CA VAL A 59 2.30 25.05 13.41
C VAL A 59 1.30 24.06 12.80
N PHE A 60 1.47 22.77 13.05
CA PHE A 60 0.52 21.74 12.62
C PHE A 60 -0.89 22.02 13.14
N ASN A 61 -1.04 22.33 14.44
CA ASN A 61 -2.35 22.60 15.04
C ASN A 61 -3.02 23.89 14.51
N LEU A 62 -2.24 24.91 14.15
CA LEU A 62 -2.77 26.13 13.52
C LEU A 62 -3.30 25.88 12.11
N MET A 63 -2.71 24.92 11.40
CA MET A 63 -2.99 24.64 9.99
C MET A 63 -3.86 23.40 9.77
N LYS A 64 -4.22 22.68 10.83
CA LYS A 64 -4.83 21.34 10.79
C LYS A 64 -6.09 21.23 9.93
N ASP A 65 -6.90 22.28 9.90
CA ASP A 65 -8.16 22.30 9.15
C ASP A 65 -7.94 22.49 7.65
N THR A 66 -6.76 23.00 7.26
CA THR A 66 -6.37 23.23 5.86
C THR A 66 -5.88 21.95 5.16
N TYR A 67 -5.53 20.91 5.93
CA TYR A 67 -5.11 19.64 5.36
C TYR A 67 -6.31 18.86 4.82
N ASN A 68 -6.12 18.29 3.63
CA ASN A 68 -7.02 17.28 3.11
C ASN A 68 -6.80 15.96 3.85
N TYR A 69 -5.53 15.61 4.09
CA TYR A 69 -5.14 14.37 4.75
C TYR A 69 -4.00 14.58 5.74
N ILE A 70 -3.98 13.73 6.77
CA ILE A 70 -2.95 13.68 7.81
C ILE A 70 -2.43 12.26 7.86
N PHE A 71 -1.21 12.06 7.38
CA PHE A 71 -0.54 10.78 7.39
C PHE A 71 0.26 10.63 8.67
N VAL A 72 -0.13 9.65 9.48
CA VAL A 72 0.44 9.36 10.79
C VAL A 72 1.37 8.17 10.67
N PHE A 73 2.67 8.43 10.67
CA PHE A 73 3.68 7.39 10.54
C PHE A 73 4.06 6.80 11.88
N PHE A 74 4.03 5.48 11.98
CA PHE A 74 4.47 4.74 13.17
C PHE A 74 5.17 3.46 12.76
N ARG A 75 5.97 2.89 13.67
CA ARG A 75 6.72 1.66 13.39
C ARG A 75 5.88 0.47 13.81
N LEU A 76 5.69 -0.48 12.91
CA LEU A 76 4.97 -1.71 13.24
C LEU A 76 5.63 -2.44 14.40
N SER A 77 6.96 -2.45 14.47
CA SER A 77 7.73 -3.08 15.53
C SER A 77 7.66 -2.38 16.90
N ASN A 78 7.12 -1.15 16.96
CA ASN A 78 7.07 -0.35 18.18
C ASN A 78 5.75 0.42 18.28
N ILE A 79 4.76 -0.18 18.92
CA ILE A 79 3.43 0.44 19.08
C ILE A 79 3.44 1.73 19.91
N ASN A 80 4.45 1.93 20.75
CA ASN A 80 4.57 3.19 21.51
C ASN A 80 4.86 4.39 20.59
N SER A 81 5.45 4.15 19.41
CA SER A 81 5.63 5.19 18.39
C SER A 81 4.31 5.76 17.85
N LEU A 82 3.21 5.05 18.06
CA LEU A 82 1.88 5.48 17.68
C LEU A 82 1.16 6.20 18.82
N LYS A 83 1.29 5.69 20.07
CA LYS A 83 0.72 6.36 21.25
C LYS A 83 1.21 7.79 21.40
N VAL A 84 2.48 8.05 21.11
CA VAL A 84 3.02 9.42 21.15
C VAL A 84 2.35 10.34 20.12
N THR A 85 1.76 9.80 19.05
CA THR A 85 1.07 10.60 18.04
C THR A 85 -0.32 11.05 18.44
N ASP A 86 -0.93 10.41 19.43
CA ASP A 86 -2.28 10.76 19.92
C ASP A 86 -2.36 12.23 20.34
N GLU A 87 -1.29 12.78 20.93
CA GLU A 87 -1.23 14.19 21.33
C GLU A 87 -1.44 15.15 20.14
N TRP A 88 -0.94 14.80 18.95
CA TRP A 88 -1.08 15.64 17.76
C TRP A 88 -2.45 15.47 17.11
N ILE A 89 -2.98 14.24 17.08
CA ILE A 89 -4.22 13.94 16.34
C ILE A 89 -5.49 14.04 17.20
N SER A 90 -5.37 14.12 18.52
CA SER A 90 -6.50 14.27 19.45
C SER A 90 -7.36 15.49 19.12
N SER A 91 -6.73 16.59 18.66
CA SER A 91 -7.38 17.86 18.36
C SER A 91 -8.07 17.90 16.98
N ILE A 92 -7.95 16.83 16.17
CA ILE A 92 -8.56 16.70 14.85
C ILE A 92 -9.99 16.19 14.98
N LYS A 93 -10.96 17.03 14.59
CA LYS A 93 -12.40 16.70 14.64
C LYS A 93 -12.82 15.68 13.58
N ASN A 94 -12.39 15.87 12.33
CA ASN A 94 -12.71 14.96 11.24
C ASN A 94 -11.66 13.84 11.15
N LYS A 95 -11.96 12.68 11.74
CA LYS A 95 -11.08 11.51 11.75
C LYS A 95 -10.91 10.86 10.37
N ASP A 96 -11.80 11.12 9.39
CA ASP A 96 -11.67 10.59 8.02
C ASP A 96 -10.49 11.19 7.23
N LYS A 97 -9.94 12.30 7.71
CA LYS A 97 -8.72 12.91 7.19
C LYS A 97 -7.47 12.14 7.61
N ILE A 98 -7.54 11.34 8.66
CA ILE A 98 -6.38 10.68 9.26
C ILE A 98 -6.14 9.35 8.55
N VAL A 99 -4.92 9.17 8.06
CA VAL A 99 -4.44 7.93 7.45
C VAL A 99 -3.25 7.43 8.27
N TYR A 100 -3.37 6.25 8.84
CA TYR A 100 -2.30 5.66 9.62
C TYR A 100 -1.37 4.85 8.71
N ILE A 101 -0.07 5.11 8.81
CA ILE A 101 0.96 4.46 8.00
C ILE A 101 1.89 3.69 8.92
N GLY A 102 1.71 2.38 8.95
CA GLY A 102 2.56 1.44 9.64
C GLY A 102 3.79 1.11 8.80
N VAL A 103 4.96 1.61 9.20
CA VAL A 103 6.22 1.31 8.52
C VAL A 103 6.80 0.03 9.09
N ASN A 104 7.01 -0.96 8.22
CA ASN A 104 7.61 -2.23 8.58
C ASN A 104 9.09 -2.03 8.91
N GLY A 105 9.52 -2.63 10.02
CA GLY A 105 10.93 -2.79 10.38
C GLY A 105 11.31 -4.27 10.32
N GLU A 106 12.59 -4.59 10.53
CA GLU A 106 13.15 -5.95 10.41
C GLU A 106 12.46 -7.05 11.27
N LYS A 107 11.61 -6.68 12.25
CA LYS A 107 10.77 -7.59 13.04
C LYS A 107 9.31 -7.11 13.08
N ILE A 108 8.39 -8.00 12.73
CA ILE A 108 6.94 -7.75 12.68
C ILE A 108 6.34 -7.92 14.09
N VAL A 109 5.55 -6.95 14.55
CA VAL A 109 4.64 -7.13 15.69
C VAL A 109 3.45 -7.97 15.22
N ASN A 110 3.02 -8.90 16.09
CA ASN A 110 1.86 -9.74 15.86
C ASN A 110 0.66 -8.93 15.32
N VAL A 111 0.09 -9.38 14.20
CA VAL A 111 -1.08 -8.79 13.53
C VAL A 111 -2.25 -8.58 14.49
N ASP A 112 -2.41 -9.46 15.49
CA ASP A 112 -3.48 -9.33 16.48
C ASP A 112 -3.30 -8.11 17.40
N SER A 113 -2.06 -7.69 17.63
CA SER A 113 -1.75 -6.48 18.39
C SER A 113 -2.07 -5.22 17.58
N ILE A 114 -1.78 -5.25 16.28
CA ILE A 114 -2.14 -4.16 15.35
C ILE A 114 -3.67 -4.06 15.24
N LYS A 115 -4.38 -5.18 15.08
CA LYS A 115 -5.86 -5.20 15.00
C LYS A 115 -6.54 -4.71 16.26
N ARG A 116 -6.15 -5.22 17.43
CA ARG A 116 -6.69 -4.75 18.72
C ARG A 116 -6.45 -3.26 18.91
N PHE A 117 -5.32 -2.77 18.41
CA PHE A 117 -4.98 -1.37 18.45
C PHE A 117 -5.84 -0.53 17.49
N LEU A 118 -5.95 -0.90 16.20
CA LEU A 118 -6.74 -0.17 15.20
C LEU A 118 -8.21 -0.05 15.61
N ASN A 119 -8.75 -1.10 16.24
CA ASN A 119 -10.11 -1.10 16.80
C ASN A 119 -10.26 -0.12 17.98
N LYS A 120 -9.21 0.14 18.76
CA LYS A 120 -9.25 1.05 19.92
C LYS A 120 -9.24 2.52 19.52
N VAL A 121 -8.56 2.87 18.43
CA VAL A 121 -8.41 4.25 17.95
C VAL A 121 -9.42 4.64 16.86
N GLU A 122 -10.40 3.77 16.58
CA GLU A 122 -11.41 3.98 15.53
C GLU A 122 -10.76 4.39 14.20
N VAL A 123 -9.77 3.61 13.76
CA VAL A 123 -9.00 3.96 12.58
C VAL A 123 -9.83 3.77 11.31
N ASN A 124 -10.12 4.89 10.63
CA ASN A 124 -10.90 4.87 9.39
C ASN A 124 -10.06 4.48 8.16
N LYS A 125 -8.75 4.77 8.16
CA LYS A 125 -7.83 4.50 7.04
C LYS A 125 -6.46 4.04 7.54
N TYR A 126 -5.99 2.89 7.04
CA TYR A 126 -4.74 2.28 7.47
C TYR A 126 -3.97 1.65 6.32
N ILE A 127 -2.65 1.84 6.34
CA ILE A 127 -1.72 1.37 5.33
C ILE A 127 -0.47 0.81 6.00
N GLU A 128 -0.04 -0.37 5.59
CA GLU A 128 1.29 -0.90 5.91
C GLU A 128 2.27 -0.68 4.76
N ILE A 129 3.44 -0.10 5.04
CA ILE A 129 4.49 0.07 4.04
C ILE A 129 5.77 -0.65 4.44
N ASP A 130 6.31 -1.40 3.50
CA ASP A 130 7.71 -1.85 3.51
C ASP A 130 8.53 -0.90 2.63
N LEU A 131 9.51 -0.21 3.22
CA LEU A 131 10.36 0.74 2.53
C LEU A 131 11.23 0.08 1.47
N ASP A 132 11.49 -1.22 1.54
CA ASP A 132 12.30 -1.94 0.56
C ASP A 132 11.44 -2.48 -0.60
N SER A 133 10.12 -2.54 -0.42
CA SER A 133 9.17 -2.93 -1.48
C SER A 133 8.81 -1.75 -2.38
N LYS A 134 8.92 -1.95 -3.70
CA LYS A 134 8.47 -0.95 -4.70
C LYS A 134 6.94 -0.88 -4.79
N GLU A 135 6.24 -2.00 -4.58
CA GLU A 135 4.77 -2.13 -4.73
C GLU A 135 4.00 -1.22 -3.75
N ASN A 136 4.44 -1.15 -2.49
CA ASN A 136 3.77 -0.35 -1.45
C ASN A 136 3.84 1.16 -1.72
N ILE A 137 4.88 1.60 -2.42
CA ILE A 137 5.06 3.01 -2.80
C ILE A 137 4.17 3.39 -3.97
N TYR A 138 3.98 2.49 -4.93
CA TYR A 138 2.99 2.68 -5.99
C TYR A 138 1.59 2.81 -5.40
N ALA A 139 1.23 1.95 -4.45
CA ALA A 139 -0.07 2.04 -3.79
C ALA A 139 -0.22 3.34 -2.97
N LEU A 140 0.86 3.83 -2.34
CA LEU A 140 0.84 5.13 -1.68
C LEU A 140 0.66 6.29 -2.69
N LYS A 141 1.29 6.22 -3.87
CA LYS A 141 1.10 7.19 -4.95
C LYS A 141 -0.32 7.14 -5.52
N GLU A 142 -0.86 5.94 -5.74
CA GLU A 142 -2.24 5.72 -6.20
C GLU A 142 -3.26 6.21 -5.19
N MET A 143 -3.02 5.99 -3.89
CA MET A 143 -3.86 6.59 -2.86
C MET A 143 -3.82 8.11 -2.98
N ILE A 144 -2.62 8.70 -3.14
CA ILE A 144 -2.43 10.14 -3.34
C ILE A 144 -3.19 10.69 -4.55
N THR A 145 -3.36 9.90 -5.61
CA THR A 145 -4.11 10.31 -6.81
C THR A 145 -5.60 10.01 -6.74
N ASN A 146 -6.04 8.90 -6.15
CA ASN A 146 -7.43 8.39 -6.23
C ASN A 146 -8.22 8.54 -4.91
N PHE A 147 -7.97 9.64 -4.21
CA PHE A 147 -8.27 9.82 -2.77
C PHE A 147 -9.75 9.88 -2.31
N GLU A 148 -10.74 9.67 -3.18
CA GLU A 148 -12.17 9.67 -2.79
C GLU A 148 -12.67 8.31 -2.25
N GLU A 149 -11.84 7.26 -2.31
CA GLU A 149 -12.19 5.92 -1.86
C GLU A 149 -11.58 5.55 -0.49
N LYS A 150 -12.23 4.65 0.25
CA LYS A 150 -11.73 4.14 1.53
C LYS A 150 -10.66 3.07 1.25
N PHE A 151 -9.41 3.37 1.57
CA PHE A 151 -8.28 2.47 1.37
C PHE A 151 -7.98 1.63 2.61
N ILE A 152 -7.79 0.32 2.41
CA ILE A 152 -7.10 -0.56 3.36
C ILE A 152 -5.94 -1.16 2.59
N LEU A 153 -4.70 -0.80 2.95
CA LEU A 153 -3.51 -1.43 2.40
C LEU A 153 -3.01 -2.49 3.37
N LEU A 154 -3.16 -3.76 2.98
CA LEU A 154 -2.54 -4.89 3.67
C LEU A 154 -1.22 -5.18 2.97
N ALA A 155 -0.11 -5.01 3.68
CA ALA A 155 1.21 -5.22 3.12
C ALA A 155 1.37 -6.66 2.59
N SER A 156 1.99 -6.73 1.42
CA SER A 156 2.63 -7.92 0.88
C SER A 156 3.73 -8.39 1.85
N ARG A 157 3.52 -9.54 2.50
CA ARG A 157 4.58 -10.27 3.20
C ARG A 157 5.50 -10.91 2.17
N LYS A 158 6.81 -10.88 2.40
CA LYS A 158 7.82 -11.53 1.55
C LYS A 158 7.59 -13.03 1.27
N MET A 159 6.69 -13.73 1.97
CA MET A 159 6.42 -15.16 1.76
C MET A 159 4.97 -15.66 2.00
N GLU A 160 3.96 -14.80 2.12
CA GLU A 160 2.57 -15.29 2.28
C GLU A 160 1.56 -14.50 1.43
N LYS A 161 0.53 -15.20 0.95
CA LYS A 161 -0.51 -14.66 0.07
C LYS A 161 -1.11 -13.36 0.64
N PRO A 162 -1.36 -12.33 -0.20
CA PRO A 162 -2.07 -11.14 0.22
C PRO A 162 -3.45 -11.54 0.74
N LEU A 163 -3.77 -11.12 1.95
CA LEU A 163 -5.00 -11.49 2.64
C LEU A 163 -6.09 -10.47 2.30
N VAL A 164 -6.62 -10.51 1.08
CA VAL A 164 -7.79 -9.71 0.71
C VAL A 164 -9.02 -10.35 1.37
N ARG A 165 -9.67 -9.65 2.31
CA ARG A 165 -10.99 -10.06 2.81
C ARG A 165 -12.01 -8.98 2.46
N GLU A 166 -13.07 -9.44 1.80
CA GLU A 166 -14.29 -8.68 1.50
C GLU A 166 -14.92 -8.16 2.80
N ILE A 167 -15.30 -6.88 2.80
CA ILE A 167 -16.15 -6.30 3.86
C ILE A 167 -17.52 -6.06 3.21
N SER A 168 -18.52 -6.76 3.72
CA SER A 168 -19.91 -6.59 3.31
C SER A 168 -20.36 -5.13 3.45
N GLY A 169 -20.87 -4.53 2.37
CA GLY A 169 -21.49 -3.21 2.37
C GLY A 169 -20.93 -2.16 1.40
N VAL A 170 -20.00 -2.52 0.50
CA VAL A 170 -19.43 -1.61 -0.51
C VAL A 170 -19.61 -2.20 -1.91
N THR A 171 -20.25 -1.45 -2.81
CA THR A 171 -20.30 -1.76 -4.25
C THR A 171 -19.08 -1.18 -4.95
N TYR A 172 -18.17 -2.05 -5.38
CA TYR A 172 -16.99 -1.68 -6.17
C TYR A 172 -17.40 -1.35 -7.62
N LYS A 173 -16.79 -0.34 -8.24
CA LYS A 173 -16.82 -0.15 -9.70
C LYS A 173 -15.43 -0.38 -10.28
N GLY A 174 -15.15 -1.64 -10.59
CA GLY A 174 -13.92 -2.14 -11.23
C GLY A 174 -13.92 -3.67 -11.21
N GLU A 175 -13.39 -4.33 -12.23
CA GLU A 175 -13.27 -5.79 -12.23
C GLU A 175 -11.92 -6.19 -11.64
N LEU A 176 -11.95 -7.02 -10.61
CA LEU A 176 -10.74 -7.56 -10.01
C LEU A 176 -10.21 -8.67 -10.92
N VAL A 177 -9.10 -8.39 -11.60
CA VAL A 177 -8.49 -9.29 -12.58
C VAL A 177 -7.29 -10.02 -12.00
N THR A 178 -7.06 -11.24 -12.46
CA THR A 178 -5.94 -12.09 -12.04
C THR A 178 -4.95 -12.27 -13.18
N THR A 179 -3.68 -12.02 -12.92
CA THR A 179 -2.57 -12.05 -13.88
C THR A 179 -1.49 -13.02 -13.37
N PRO A 180 -1.31 -14.19 -13.99
CA PRO A 180 -0.27 -15.14 -13.61
C PRO A 180 1.13 -14.72 -14.10
N LEU A 181 2.14 -14.97 -13.27
CA LEU A 181 3.56 -14.71 -13.52
C LEU A 181 4.41 -15.96 -13.26
N ILE A 182 5.25 -16.37 -14.21
CA ILE A 182 6.22 -17.46 -14.05
C ILE A 182 7.25 -17.07 -12.98
N ILE A 183 7.51 -18.01 -12.06
CA ILE A 183 8.52 -17.85 -10.99
C ILE A 183 9.57 -18.96 -10.99
N SER A 184 9.34 -20.07 -11.72
CA SER A 184 10.32 -21.13 -11.92
C SER A 184 10.06 -21.87 -13.22
N TYR A 185 11.15 -22.31 -13.87
CA TYR A 185 11.13 -23.15 -15.06
C TYR A 185 11.48 -24.63 -14.75
N GLU A 186 11.81 -24.95 -13.50
CA GLU A 186 12.12 -26.31 -13.08
C GLU A 186 10.87 -27.20 -13.14
N GLY A 187 10.94 -28.38 -13.76
CA GLY A 187 9.80 -29.30 -13.85
C GLY A 187 8.76 -28.97 -14.93
N ILE A 188 9.11 -28.14 -15.92
CA ILE A 188 8.27 -27.88 -17.11
C ILE A 188 8.07 -29.13 -17.97
N ASP A 189 9.04 -30.05 -17.95
CA ASP A 189 8.98 -31.27 -18.76
C ASP A 189 7.82 -32.19 -18.33
N ASP A 190 7.40 -32.09 -17.06
CA ASP A 190 6.28 -32.83 -16.46
C ASP A 190 4.91 -32.16 -16.70
N LEU A 191 4.86 -31.07 -17.46
CA LEU A 191 3.61 -30.39 -17.83
C LEU A 191 2.98 -31.03 -19.06
N SER A 192 1.66 -31.21 -19.02
CA SER A 192 0.90 -31.62 -20.22
C SER A 192 0.97 -30.53 -21.31
N GLY A 193 0.62 -30.89 -22.55
CA GLY A 193 0.61 -29.92 -23.67
C GLY A 193 -0.23 -28.67 -23.40
N GLU A 194 -1.42 -28.83 -22.82
CA GLU A 194 -2.30 -27.72 -22.40
C GLU A 194 -1.67 -26.88 -21.29
N GLU A 195 -1.09 -27.54 -20.26
CA GLU A 195 -0.42 -26.85 -19.16
C GLU A 195 0.77 -26.02 -19.63
N ARG A 196 1.54 -26.55 -20.58
CA ARG A 196 2.71 -25.89 -21.15
C ARG A 196 2.32 -24.67 -21.99
N LEU A 197 1.21 -24.74 -22.73
CA LEU A 197 0.68 -23.60 -23.49
C LEU A 197 0.20 -22.47 -22.57
N ILE A 198 -0.56 -22.81 -21.52
CA ILE A 198 -1.02 -21.83 -20.53
C ILE A 198 0.17 -21.24 -19.76
N PHE A 199 1.12 -22.08 -19.34
CA PHE A 199 2.32 -21.65 -18.63
C PHE A 199 3.11 -20.60 -19.41
N ARG A 200 3.33 -20.79 -20.72
CA ARG A 200 4.07 -19.84 -21.58
C ARG A 200 3.43 -18.44 -21.66
N LEU A 201 2.13 -18.33 -21.39
CA LEU A 201 1.41 -17.06 -21.41
C LEU A 201 1.37 -16.35 -20.04
N CYS A 202 1.88 -16.99 -18.98
CA CYS A 202 1.94 -16.45 -17.61
C CYS A 202 3.09 -15.44 -17.43
N ASN A 203 3.09 -14.36 -18.20
CA ASN A 203 4.18 -13.37 -18.25
C ASN A 203 4.04 -12.21 -17.25
N GLY A 204 3.02 -12.22 -16.38
CA GLY A 204 2.73 -11.08 -15.50
C GLY A 204 1.99 -9.92 -16.16
N GLU A 205 1.59 -10.05 -17.43
CA GLU A 205 0.81 -9.04 -18.17
C GLU A 205 -0.54 -9.59 -18.60
N ASN A 206 -0.59 -10.82 -19.13
CA ASN A 206 -1.83 -11.44 -19.61
C ASN A 206 -2.70 -11.88 -18.42
N THR A 207 -3.92 -11.39 -18.35
CA THR A 207 -4.93 -11.86 -17.38
C THR A 207 -5.42 -13.26 -17.73
N ILE A 208 -6.05 -13.94 -16.77
CA ILE A 208 -6.74 -15.23 -17.02
C ILE A 208 -7.73 -15.12 -18.19
N GLU A 209 -8.44 -13.99 -18.29
CA GLU A 209 -9.41 -13.73 -19.36
C GLU A 209 -8.73 -13.62 -20.73
N GLU A 210 -7.58 -12.94 -20.80
CA GLU A 210 -6.80 -12.78 -22.02
C GLU A 210 -6.13 -14.10 -22.45
N ILE A 211 -5.66 -14.90 -21.49
CA ILE A 211 -5.09 -16.24 -21.76
C ILE A 211 -6.18 -17.17 -22.30
N ALA A 212 -7.37 -17.15 -21.68
CA ALA A 212 -8.54 -17.92 -22.13
C ALA A 212 -8.93 -17.55 -23.57
N LYS A 213 -8.97 -16.24 -23.88
CA LYS A 213 -9.22 -15.75 -25.25
C LYS A 213 -8.13 -16.19 -26.23
N LYS A 214 -6.85 -16.01 -25.90
CA LYS A 214 -5.71 -16.35 -26.78
C LYS A 214 -5.64 -17.84 -27.10
N LEU A 215 -5.99 -18.71 -26.15
CA LEU A 215 -5.98 -20.15 -26.33
C LEU A 215 -7.33 -20.74 -26.76
N SER A 216 -8.36 -19.90 -26.91
CA SER A 216 -9.75 -20.35 -27.16
C SER A 216 -10.22 -21.41 -26.16
N LEU A 217 -9.82 -21.26 -24.89
CA LEU A 217 -10.16 -22.17 -23.79
C LEU A 217 -11.21 -21.55 -22.86
N PRO A 218 -12.04 -22.36 -22.19
CA PRO A 218 -12.93 -21.84 -21.15
C PRO A 218 -12.13 -21.18 -20.02
N ARG A 219 -12.56 -19.99 -19.58
CA ARG A 219 -11.93 -19.24 -18.47
C ARG A 219 -11.69 -20.12 -17.23
N ILE A 220 -12.69 -20.92 -16.85
CA ILE A 220 -12.61 -21.79 -15.69
C ILE A 220 -11.52 -22.86 -15.84
N ARG A 221 -11.29 -23.34 -17.06
CA ARG A 221 -10.27 -24.34 -17.37
C ARG A 221 -8.88 -23.75 -17.21
N VAL A 222 -8.66 -22.54 -17.75
CA VAL A 222 -7.41 -21.79 -17.61
C VAL A 222 -7.13 -21.48 -16.14
N ALA A 223 -8.13 -21.03 -15.38
CA ALA A 223 -7.98 -20.77 -13.95
C ALA A 223 -7.61 -22.03 -13.14
N LEU A 224 -8.19 -23.19 -13.45
CA LEU A 224 -7.85 -24.46 -12.79
C LEU A 224 -6.40 -24.89 -13.07
N VAL A 225 -5.95 -24.75 -14.32
CA VAL A 225 -4.57 -25.05 -14.71
C VAL A 225 -3.60 -24.11 -14.01
N ILE A 226 -3.87 -22.80 -13.99
CA ILE A 226 -3.04 -21.83 -13.26
C ILE A 226 -2.96 -22.18 -11.77
N LYS A 227 -4.09 -22.52 -11.12
CA LYS A 227 -4.07 -22.99 -9.73
C LYS A 227 -3.21 -24.22 -9.52
N LYS A 228 -3.17 -25.15 -10.48
CA LYS A 228 -2.29 -26.33 -10.44
C LYS A 228 -0.82 -25.93 -10.57
N LEU A 229 -0.48 -25.03 -11.49
CA LEU A 229 0.88 -24.50 -11.67
C LEU A 229 1.37 -23.72 -10.44
N VAL A 230 0.48 -22.99 -9.77
CA VAL A 230 0.76 -22.32 -8.49
C VAL A 230 1.08 -23.32 -7.38
N ARG A 231 0.32 -24.42 -7.27
CA ARG A 231 0.61 -25.49 -6.30
C ARG A 231 1.96 -26.15 -6.56
N LYS A 232 2.34 -26.28 -7.84
CA LYS A 232 3.67 -26.75 -8.27
C LYS A 232 4.78 -25.71 -8.09
N LYS A 233 4.48 -24.50 -7.61
CA LYS A 233 5.41 -23.36 -7.44
C LYS A 233 6.08 -22.90 -8.74
N LEU A 234 5.44 -23.10 -9.89
CA LEU A 234 5.94 -22.66 -11.19
C LEU A 234 5.45 -21.27 -11.57
N VAL A 235 4.26 -20.90 -11.07
CA VAL A 235 3.56 -19.64 -11.35
C VAL A 235 3.09 -19.01 -10.05
N LYS A 236 3.00 -17.67 -10.01
CA LYS A 236 2.36 -16.88 -8.96
C LYS A 236 1.20 -16.08 -9.56
N GLU A 237 0.08 -16.00 -8.86
CA GLU A 237 -1.05 -15.14 -9.24
C GLU A 237 -0.87 -13.73 -8.66
N ILE A 238 -1.03 -12.72 -9.50
CA ILE A 238 -1.08 -11.30 -9.12
C ILE A 238 -2.51 -10.84 -9.34
N MET A 239 -3.12 -10.17 -8.36
CA MET A 239 -4.46 -9.61 -8.49
C MET A 239 -4.36 -8.09 -8.62
N THR A 240 -4.99 -7.54 -9.64
CA THR A 240 -5.05 -6.09 -9.89
C THR A 240 -6.48 -5.65 -10.14
N LEU A 241 -6.80 -4.40 -9.80
CA LEU A 241 -8.06 -3.78 -10.17
C LEU A 241 -7.91 -3.20 -11.59
N ARG A 242 -8.84 -3.53 -12.48
CA ARG A 242 -8.96 -2.93 -13.82
C ARG A 242 -10.31 -2.23 -13.98
#